data_AF-A0A7S9WVG0-F1
#
_entry.id   AF-A0A7S9WVG0-F1
#
_cell.length_a   1.000
_cell.length_b   1.000
_cell.length_c   1.000
_cell.angle_alpha   90.00
_cell.angle_beta   90.00
_cell.angle_gamma   90.00
#
_symmetry.space_group_name_H-M   'P 1'
#
loop_
_entity.id
_entity.type
_entity.pdbx_description
1 polymer ?
#
loop_
_entity_poly.entity_id
_entity_poly.type
_entity_poly.pdbx_seq_one_letter_code
_entity_poly.pdbx_strand_id
1 'polypeptide(L)' 'MKFLASAKSKVLAGVAAVSVLSSNALAAGMTMAADGTVSGTPDIGPFMGIAGAIIGVLAVVFAVKKGFSLLR' A
#
# COMPACT_ATOMS: atom_id res chain seq x y z
N MET A 1 9.88 22.52 11.94
CA MET A 1 10.59 21.81 10.84
C MET A 1 10.86 20.32 11.13
N LYS A 2 11.33 19.94 12.33
CA LYS A 2 11.78 18.57 12.65
C LYS A 2 10.69 17.48 12.57
N PHE A 3 9.43 17.83 12.87
CA PHE A 3 8.28 16.92 12.76
C PHE A 3 7.94 16.51 11.32
N LEU A 4 7.99 17.45 10.37
CA LEU A 4 7.73 17.17 8.95
C LEU A 4 8.83 16.31 8.32
N ALA A 5 10.08 16.49 8.75
CA ALA A 5 11.20 15.66 8.32
C ALA A 5 11.03 14.19 8.78
N SER A 6 10.65 13.98 10.05
CA SER A 6 10.35 12.64 10.58
C SER A 6 9.11 12.03 9.93
N ALA A 7 8.08 12.82 9.62
CA ALA A 7 6.90 12.36 8.91
C ALA A 7 7.23 11.89 7.48
N LYS A 8 8.01 12.67 6.72
CA LYS A 8 8.50 12.24 5.39
C LYS A 8 9.29 10.94 5.46
N SER A 9 10.21 10.82 6.41
CA SER A 9 11.03 9.61 6.58
C SER A 9 10.16 8.39 6.92
N LYS A 10 9.19 8.54 7.83
CA LYS A 10 8.25 7.45 8.18
C LYS A 10 7.36 7.05 7.02
N VAL A 11 6.87 8.00 6.23
CA VAL A 11 6.08 7.71 5.03
C VAL A 11 6.93 6.97 4.00
N LEU A 12 8.16 7.42 3.75
CA LEU A 12 9.06 6.76 2.81
C LEU A 12 9.43 5.33 3.27
N ALA A 13 9.72 5.15 4.56
CA ALA A 13 9.97 3.82 5.13
C ALA A 13 8.74 2.92 5.04
N GLY A 14 7.56 3.47 5.31
CA GLY A 14 6.29 2.75 5.17
C GLY A 14 6.01 2.33 3.72
N VAL A 15 6.22 3.23 2.75
CA VAL A 15 6.08 2.94 1.32
C VAL A 15 7.06 1.85 0.90
N ALA A 16 8.34 1.97 1.27
CA ALA A 16 9.35 0.96 0.95
C ALA A 16 9.00 -0.43 1.51
N ALA A 17 8.54 -0.50 2.77
CA ALA A 17 8.09 -1.75 3.37
C ALA A 17 6.91 -2.37 2.62
N VAL A 18 5.91 -1.56 2.26
CA VAL A 18 4.73 -2.01 1.49
C VAL A 18 5.12 -2.47 0.08
N SER A 19 6.05 -1.78 -0.59
CA SER A 19 6.56 -2.17 -1.91
C SER A 19 7.27 -3.53 -1.88
N VAL A 20 8.09 -3.79 -0.86
CA VAL A 20 8.78 -5.08 -0.71
C VAL A 20 7.79 -6.20 -0.39
N LEU A 21 6.84 -5.95 0.52
CA LEU A 21 5.85 -6.94 0.92
C LEU A 21 4.92 -7.33 -0.24
N SER A 22 4.45 -6.32 -0.99
CA SER A 22 3.60 -6.55 -2.18
C SER A 22 4.34 -7.27 -3.30
N SER A 23 5.63 -7.00 -3.50
CA SER A 23 6.44 -7.71 -4.51
C SER A 23 6.62 -9.19 -4.16
N ASN A 24 6.87 -9.51 -2.88
CA ASN A 24 6.96 -10.90 -2.41
C ASN A 24 5.61 -11.63 -2.54
N ALA A 25 4.52 -10.96 -2.17
CA ALA A 25 3.19 -11.54 -2.26
C ALA A 25 2.74 -11.74 -3.73
N LEU A 26 3.11 -10.84 -4.64
CA LEU A 26 2.86 -11.01 -6.07
C LEU A 26 3.60 -12.23 -6.65
N ALA A 27 4.83 -12.45 -6.19
CA ALA A 27 5.68 -13.57 -6.61
C ALA A 27 5.23 -14.92 -5.99
N ALA A 28 4.40 -14.92 -4.94
CA ALA A 28 3.94 -16.15 -4.29
C ALA A 28 3.13 -17.08 -5.22
N GLY A 29 2.52 -16.53 -6.27
CA GLY A 29 1.80 -17.29 -7.30
C GLY A 29 2.65 -17.66 -8.52
N MET A 30 3.93 -17.29 -8.54
CA MET A 30 4.83 -17.50 -9.67
C MET A 30 5.96 -18.48 -9.32
N THR A 31 6.34 -19.34 -10.26
CA THR A 31 7.47 -20.27 -10.15
C THR A 31 8.39 -20.10 -11.33
N MET A 32 9.70 -20.09 -11.08
CA MET A 32 10.72 -20.11 -12.11
C MET A 32 11.33 -21.51 -12.18
N ALA A 33 11.28 -22.14 -13.34
CA ALA A 33 11.91 -23.42 -13.58
C ALA A 33 13.42 -23.27 -13.84
N ALA A 34 14.14 -24.38 -13.80
CA ALA A 34 15.60 -24.41 -13.96
C ALA A 34 16.10 -23.94 -15.34
N ASP A 35 15.22 -23.94 -16.34
CA ASP A 35 15.46 -23.43 -17.69
C ASP A 35 15.17 -21.92 -17.83
N GLY A 36 14.76 -21.26 -16.75
CA GLY A 36 14.40 -19.85 -16.72
C GLY A 36 12.96 -19.56 -17.14
N THR A 37 12.14 -20.59 -17.43
CA THR A 37 10.72 -20.38 -17.73
C THR A 37 9.98 -19.95 -16.46
N VAL A 38 9.18 -18.88 -16.57
CA VAL A 38 8.36 -18.37 -15.47
C VAL A 38 6.91 -18.73 -15.74
N SER A 39 6.29 -19.44 -14.81
CA SER A 39 4.91 -19.94 -14.90
C SER A 39 4.14 -19.66 -13.62
N GLY A 40 2.81 -19.71 -13.71
CA GLY A 40 1.89 -19.40 -12.61
C GLY A 40 1.10 -18.12 -12.84
N THR A 41 0.13 -17.89 -11.95
CA THR A 41 -0.75 -16.72 -11.99
C THR A 41 -0.38 -15.79 -10.83
N PRO A 42 -0.10 -14.51 -11.09
CA PRO A 42 0.20 -13.54 -10.02
C PRO A 42 -0.98 -13.44 -9.04
N ASP A 43 -0.68 -13.41 -7.74
CA ASP A 43 -1.72 -13.16 -6.72
C ASP A 43 -2.15 -11.70 -6.75
N ILE A 44 -3.46 -11.46 -6.97
CA ILE A 44 -4.05 -10.12 -7.00
C ILE A 44 -4.44 -9.61 -5.61
N GLY A 45 -4.44 -10.47 -4.59
CA GLY A 45 -4.80 -10.15 -3.20
C GLY A 45 -4.12 -8.89 -2.65
N PRO A 46 -2.80 -8.69 -2.85
CA PRO A 46 -2.10 -7.48 -2.41
C PRO A 46 -2.64 -6.19 -3.02
N PHE A 47 -3.03 -6.20 -4.31
CA PHE A 47 -3.60 -5.03 -4.97
C PHE A 47 -4.98 -4.68 -4.40
N MET A 48 -5.82 -5.69 -4.16
CA MET A 48 -7.13 -5.50 -3.56
C MET A 48 -7.03 -5.02 -2.09
N GLY A 49 -6.05 -5.54 -1.34
CA GLY A 49 -5.75 -5.07 0.01
C GLY A 49 -5.31 -3.61 0.06
N ILE A 50 -4.38 -3.20 -0.81
CA ILE A 50 -3.94 -1.79 -0.92
C ILE A 50 -5.09 -0.90 -1.37
N ALA A 51 -5.90 -1.33 -2.33
CA ALA A 51 -7.09 -0.59 -2.76
C ALA A 51 -8.05 -0.34 -1.59
N GLY A 52 -8.34 -1.35 -0.77
CA GLY A 52 -9.14 -1.20 0.45
C GLY A 52 -8.53 -0.22 1.45
N ALA A 53 -7.21 -0.30 1.67
CA ALA A 53 -6.51 0.62 2.56
C ALA A 53 -6.58 2.08 2.08
N ILE A 54 -6.42 2.34 0.78
CA ILE A 54 -6.54 3.68 0.19
C ILE A 54 -7.96 4.23 0.39
N ILE A 55 -8.99 3.42 0.12
CA ILE A 55 -10.39 3.82 0.32
C ILE A 55 -10.64 4.15 1.79
N GLY A 56 -10.13 3.34 2.73
CA GLY A 56 -10.23 3.60 4.16
C GLY A 56 -9.61 4.93 4.58
N VAL A 57 -8.39 5.23 4.11
CA VAL A 57 -7.72 6.51 4.39
C VAL A 57 -8.51 7.69 3.81
N LEU A 58 -9.00 7.58 2.58
CA LEU A 58 -9.83 8.61 1.95
C LEU A 58 -11.13 8.85 2.72
N ALA A 59 -11.79 7.79 3.19
CA ALA A 59 -13.01 7.89 3.99
C ALA A 59 -12.75 8.63 5.31
N VAL A 60 -11.63 8.36 5.99
CA VAL A 60 -11.23 9.08 7.21
C VAL A 60 -10.99 10.56 6.92
N VAL A 61 -10.25 10.89 5.86
CA VAL A 61 -9.98 12.28 5.47
C VAL A 61 -11.29 13.02 5.13
N PHE A 62 -12.20 12.35 4.42
CA PHE A 62 -13.52 12.89 4.11
C PHE A 62 -14.32 13.16 5.39
N ALA A 63 -14.40 12.19 6.32
CA ALA A 63 -15.15 12.32 7.56
C ALA A 63 -14.66 13.49 8.42
N VAL A 64 -13.34 13.64 8.57
CA VAL A 64 -12.74 14.78 9.29
C VAL A 64 -13.10 16.10 8.62
N LYS A 65 -12.96 16.19 7.29
CA LYS A 65 -13.27 17.41 6.53
C LYS A 65 -14.75 17.77 6.62
N LYS A 66 -15.64 16.78 6.51
CA LYS A 66 -17.09 16.98 6.58
C LYS A 66 -17.53 17.37 7.99
N GLY A 67 -16.99 16.72 9.03
CA GLY A 67 -17.26 17.06 10.43
C GLY A 67 -16.88 18.51 10.76
N PHE A 68 -15.70 18.95 10.33
CA PHE A 68 -15.27 20.35 10.53
C PHE A 68 -16.11 21.36 9.73
N SER A 69 -16.69 20.94 8.61
CA SER A 69 -17.57 21.79 7.80
C SER A 69 -18.96 21.99 8.42
N LEU A 70 -19.37 21.13 9.36
CA LEU A 70 -20.67 21.23 10.04
C LEU A 70 -20.61 22.12 11.28
N LEU A 71 -19.40 22.47 11.75
CA LEU A 71 -19.15 23.36 12.89
C LEU A 71 -19.02 24.84 12.47
N ARG A 72 -19.23 25.14 11.19
CA ARG A 72 -19.23 26.48 10.59
C ARG A 72 -20.61 26.73 10.02
#